data_AF-A0A7C9N1G5-F1
#
_entry.id   AF-A0A7C9N1G5-F1
#
_cell.length_a   1.000
_cell.length_b   1.000
_cell.length_c   1.000
_cell.angle_alpha   90.00
_cell.angle_beta   90.00
_cell.angle_gamma   90.00
#
_symmetry.space_group_name_H-M   'P 1'
#
loop_
_entity.id
_entity.type
_entity.pdbx_description
1 polymer ?
#
loop_
_entity_poly.entity_id
_entity_poly.type
_entity_poly.pdbx_seq_one_letter_code
_entity_poly.pdbx_strand_id
1 'polypeptide(L)'
;MKRPAHLEPMTPEQLHAHLEVLGWRQADFAERTGMTRATINKWATGRAPVAPWAGAYLGALCDMAALRDKYLTPIRSRQRDKADSEPDQIEHEDLFSDDAKGEPESE
;
A
#
# COMPACT_ATOMS: atom_id res chain seq x y z
N MET A 1 8.02 36.70 -17.31
CA MET A 1 8.11 35.85 -16.11
C MET A 1 8.77 34.53 -16.51
N LYS A 2 9.94 34.20 -15.92
CA LYS A 2 10.61 32.90 -16.15
C LYS A 2 9.77 31.84 -15.42
N ARG A 3 9.17 30.91 -16.17
CA ARG A 3 8.41 29.79 -15.61
C ARG A 3 9.35 29.01 -14.68
N PRO A 4 8.98 28.75 -13.42
CA PRO A 4 9.91 28.14 -12.47
C PRO A 4 10.44 26.81 -13.01
N ALA A 5 11.76 26.69 -13.09
CA ALA A 5 12.49 25.59 -13.69
C ALA A 5 12.64 24.36 -12.76
N HIS A 6 11.60 24.04 -11.97
CA HIS A 6 11.62 22.95 -10.99
C HIS A 6 10.49 21.92 -11.19
N LEU A 7 10.07 21.72 -12.43
CA LEU A 7 9.41 20.47 -12.79
C LEU A 7 10.44 19.64 -13.54
N GLU A 8 11.34 19.01 -12.77
CA GLU A 8 11.99 17.81 -13.27
C GLU A 8 10.87 16.94 -13.88
N PRO A 9 11.00 16.52 -15.15
CA PRO A 9 9.96 15.75 -15.79
C PRO A 9 9.74 14.50 -14.94
N MET A 10 8.48 14.31 -14.53
CA MET A 10 8.07 13.13 -13.76
C MET A 10 8.59 11.88 -14.46
N THR A 11 9.28 11.05 -13.70
CA THR A 11 9.82 9.78 -14.20
C THR A 11 8.70 8.77 -14.45
N PRO A 12 8.91 7.76 -15.30
CA PRO A 12 7.94 6.68 -15.50
C PRO A 12 7.57 5.97 -14.19
N GLU A 13 8.54 5.76 -13.30
CA GLU A 13 8.36 5.12 -12.01
C GLU A 13 7.45 5.95 -11.09
N GLN A 14 7.66 7.27 -11.06
CA GLN A 14 6.80 8.19 -10.31
C GLN A 14 5.38 8.24 -10.88
N LEU A 15 5.23 8.18 -12.21
CA LEU A 15 3.92 8.09 -12.86
C LEU A 15 3.17 6.85 -12.37
N HIS A 16 3.82 5.69 -12.35
CA HIS A 16 3.24 4.45 -11.83
C HIS A 16 2.85 4.56 -10.35
N ALA A 17 3.75 5.06 -9.52
CA ALA A 17 3.49 5.22 -8.08
C ALA A 17 2.29 6.13 -7.81
N HIS A 18 2.16 7.25 -8.52
CA HIS A 18 0.99 8.14 -8.36
C HIS A 18 -0.31 7.49 -8.82
N LEU A 19 -0.28 6.72 -9.91
CA LEU A 19 -1.46 5.98 -10.35
C LEU A 19 -1.86 4.92 -9.33
N GLU A 20 -0.90 4.22 -8.71
CA GLU A 20 -1.17 3.25 -7.65
C GLU A 20 -1.79 3.90 -6.40
N VAL A 21 -1.27 5.04 -5.95
CA VAL A 21 -1.84 5.80 -4.81
C VAL A 21 -3.30 6.18 -5.07
N LEU A 22 -3.62 6.53 -6.32
CA LEU A 22 -4.97 6.88 -6.73
C LEU A 22 -5.86 5.67 -7.03
N GLY A 23 -5.30 4.46 -7.04
CA GLY A 23 -5.98 3.23 -7.46
C GLY A 23 -6.37 3.21 -8.94
N TRP A 24 -5.63 3.93 -9.78
CA TRP A 24 -5.91 4.10 -11.20
C TRP A 24 -5.00 3.23 -12.06
N ARG A 25 -5.54 2.75 -13.19
CA ARG A 25 -4.77 2.20 -14.30
C ARG A 25 -4.42 3.32 -15.28
N GLN A 26 -3.43 3.08 -16.15
CA GLN A 26 -3.09 4.01 -17.25
C GLN A 26 -4.31 4.33 -18.14
N ALA A 27 -5.20 3.34 -18.32
CA ALA A 27 -6.44 3.52 -19.08
C ALA A 27 -7.39 4.52 -18.42
N ASP A 28 -7.52 4.49 -17.10
CA ASP A 28 -8.38 5.39 -16.35
C ASP A 28 -7.84 6.82 -16.40
N PHE A 29 -6.52 6.96 -16.33
CA PHE A 29 -5.86 8.25 -16.50
C PHE A 29 -6.08 8.82 -17.91
N ALA A 30 -5.94 7.99 -18.94
CA ALA A 30 -6.20 8.37 -20.32
C ALA A 30 -7.66 8.84 -20.51
N GLU A 31 -8.63 8.11 -19.95
CA GLU A 31 -10.05 8.45 -20.01
C GLU A 31 -10.36 9.77 -19.30
N ARG A 32 -9.87 9.95 -18.07
CA ARG A 32 -10.11 11.15 -17.26
C ARG A 32 -9.49 12.42 -17.84
N THR A 33 -8.39 12.27 -18.58
CA THR A 33 -7.67 13.41 -19.19
C THR A 33 -7.99 13.60 -20.67
N GLY A 34 -8.81 12.72 -21.26
CA GLY A 34 -9.09 12.73 -22.71
C GLY A 34 -7.89 12.39 -23.59
N MET A 35 -6.84 11.79 -23.02
CA MET A 35 -5.65 11.38 -23.75
C MET A 35 -5.78 9.98 -24.33
N THR A 36 -4.93 9.65 -25.30
CA THR A 36 -4.85 8.28 -25.80
C THR A 36 -3.99 7.40 -24.90
N ARG A 37 -4.35 6.12 -24.77
CA ARG A 37 -3.54 5.13 -24.04
C ARG A 37 -2.11 5.02 -24.59
N ALA A 38 -1.94 5.19 -25.90
CA ALA A 38 -0.63 5.15 -26.54
C ALA A 38 0.28 6.29 -26.05
N THR A 39 -0.26 7.48 -25.81
CA THR A 39 0.49 8.60 -25.24
C THR A 39 0.94 8.29 -23.82
N ILE A 40 0.03 7.77 -22.98
CA ILE A 40 0.37 7.41 -21.59
C ILE A 40 1.40 6.27 -21.54
N ASN A 41 1.28 5.28 -22.41
CA ASN A 41 2.25 4.18 -22.49
C ASN A 41 3.65 4.66 -22.88
N LYS A 42 3.76 5.67 -23.76
CA LYS A 42 5.07 6.27 -24.11
C LYS A 42 5.71 6.95 -22.90
N TRP A 43 4.91 7.57 -22.03
CA TRP A 43 5.38 8.14 -20.78
C TRP A 43 5.80 7.05 -19.78
N ALA A 44 4.95 6.04 -19.58
CA ALA A 44 5.20 4.92 -18.68
C ALA A 44 6.42 4.05 -19.07
N THR A 45 6.84 4.09 -20.33
CA THR A 45 8.02 3.36 -20.82
C THR A 45 9.26 4.25 -20.99
N GLY A 46 9.17 5.54 -20.63
CA GLY A 46 10.26 6.50 -20.80
C GLY A 46 10.60 6.86 -22.25
N ARG A 47 9.80 6.38 -23.22
CA ARG A 47 9.96 6.70 -24.66
C ARG A 47 9.64 8.16 -24.98
N ALA A 48 8.87 8.82 -24.12
CA ALA A 48 8.63 10.25 -24.16
C ALA A 48 8.58 10.80 -22.73
N PRO A 49 9.07 12.04 -22.51
CA PRO A 49 8.96 12.66 -21.20
C PRO A 49 7.50 12.92 -20.84
N VAL A 50 7.16 12.75 -19.55
CA VAL A 50 5.85 13.13 -19.02
C VAL A 50 5.66 14.62 -19.19
N ALA A 51 4.48 15.03 -19.66
CA ALA A 51 4.18 16.45 -19.80
C ALA A 51 4.16 17.15 -18.42
N PRO A 52 4.74 18.36 -18.26
CA PRO A 52 4.82 19.02 -16.96
C PRO A 52 3.47 19.21 -16.26
N TRP A 53 2.40 19.48 -17.03
CA TRP A 53 1.05 19.61 -16.48
C TRP A 53 0.52 18.28 -15.92
N ALA A 54 0.88 17.14 -16.53
CA ALA A 54 0.41 15.83 -16.11
C ALA A 54 1.02 15.44 -14.77
N GLY A 55 2.32 15.75 -14.60
CA GLY A 55 3.01 15.58 -13.32
C GLY A 55 2.39 16.44 -12.21
N ALA A 56 2.15 17.72 -12.48
CA ALA A 56 1.51 18.63 -11.53
C ALA A 56 0.07 18.20 -11.18
N TYR A 57 -0.69 17.74 -12.18
CA TYR A 57 -2.06 17.27 -12.00
C TYR A 57 -2.12 16.02 -11.10
N LEU A 58 -1.29 15.02 -11.37
CA LEU A 58 -1.23 13.81 -10.53
C LEU A 58 -0.73 14.11 -9.11
N GLY A 59 0.25 15.00 -8.97
CA GLY A 59 0.72 15.45 -7.65
C GLY A 59 -0.41 16.07 -6.82
N ALA A 60 -1.16 17.01 -7.41
CA ALA A 60 -2.29 17.65 -6.72
C ALA A 60 -3.39 16.64 -6.31
N LEU A 61 -3.67 15.64 -7.15
CA LEU A 61 -4.61 14.57 -6.81
C LEU A 61 -4.12 13.70 -5.65
N CYS A 62 -2.82 13.37 -5.62
CA CYS A 62 -2.22 12.61 -4.52
C CYS A 62 -2.29 13.40 -3.20
N ASP A 63 -2.02 14.72 -3.25
CA ASP A 63 -2.13 15.60 -2.08
C ASP A 63 -3.57 15.61 -1.54
N MET A 64 -4.57 15.67 -2.43
CA MET A 64 -5.98 15.59 -2.03
C MET A 64 -6.35 14.22 -1.44
N ALA A 65 -5.83 13.13 -2.00
CA ALA A 65 -6.04 11.78 -1.46
C ALA A 65 -5.43 11.66 -0.05
N ALA A 66 -4.20 12.16 0.14
CA ALA A 66 -3.55 12.21 1.45
C ALA A 66 -4.34 13.07 2.46
N LEU A 67 -4.89 14.20 2.01
CA LEU A 67 -5.73 15.06 2.84
C LEU A 67 -7.03 14.36 3.26
N ARG A 68 -7.70 13.70 2.30
CA ARG A 68 -8.88 12.86 2.57
C ARG A 68 -8.55 11.81 3.62
N ASP A 69 -7.46 11.07 3.44
CA ASP A 69 -7.12 9.97 4.34
C ASP A 69 -6.76 10.48 5.75
N LYS A 70 -6.11 11.63 5.84
CA LYS A 70 -5.76 12.29 7.11
C LYS A 70 -6.99 12.71 7.91
N TYR A 71 -8.03 13.22 7.26
CA TYR A 71 -9.15 13.90 7.94
C TYR A 71 -10.47 13.13 7.90
N LEU A 72 -10.67 12.22 6.95
CA LEU A 72 -11.96 11.55 6.73
C LEU A 72 -11.94 10.04 7.01
N THR A 73 -10.78 9.40 7.19
CA THR A 73 -10.72 7.98 7.56
C THR A 73 -10.88 7.81 9.07
N PRO A 74 -11.97 7.19 9.57
CA PRO A 74 -12.14 6.94 11.00
C PRO A 74 -11.11 5.92 11.49
N ILE A 75 -10.53 6.17 12.67
CA ILE A 75 -9.44 5.43 13.34
C ILE A 75 -9.67 3.90 13.49
N ARG A 76 -10.88 3.39 13.23
CA ARG A 76 -11.29 2.01 13.53
C ARG A 76 -10.68 0.90 12.66
N SER A 77 -9.97 1.18 11.57
CA SER A 77 -9.25 0.13 10.83
C SER A 77 -7.91 -0.23 11.47
N ARG A 78 -7.32 0.63 12.31
CA ARG A 78 -5.99 0.39 12.92
C ARG A 78 -5.99 -0.61 14.08
N GLN A 79 -7.18 -0.98 14.59
CA GLN A 79 -7.32 -1.94 15.71
C GLN A 79 -7.49 -3.40 15.26
N ARG A 80 -7.81 -3.67 13.97
CA ARG A 80 -8.12 -5.04 13.53
C ARG A 80 -6.86 -5.88 13.31
N ASP A 81 -5.74 -5.26 12.93
CA ASP A 81 -4.48 -5.98 12.69
C ASP A 81 -3.76 -6.43 13.97
N LYS A 82 -4.13 -5.88 15.14
CA LYS A 82 -3.53 -6.27 16.42
C LYS A 82 -4.22 -7.48 17.08
N ALA A 83 -5.38 -7.90 16.57
CA ALA A 83 -6.15 -9.02 17.13
C ALA A 83 -5.74 -10.39 16.56
N ASP A 84 -5.05 -10.44 15.42
CA ASP A 84 -4.58 -11.69 14.78
C ASP A 84 -3.15 -12.07 15.21
N SER A 85 -2.64 -11.53 16.32
CA SER A 85 -1.30 -11.82 16.83
C SER A 85 -1.30 -12.10 18.34
N GLU A 86 -2.24 -12.90 18.82
CA GLU A 86 -2.04 -13.68 20.04
C GLU A 86 -1.73 -15.13 19.64
N PRO A 87 -0.51 -15.64 19.89
CA PRO A 87 -0.27 -17.08 19.78
C PRO A 87 -1.05 -17.78 20.89
N ASP A 88 -1.91 -18.70 20.47
CA ASP A 88 -2.72 -19.62 21.28
C ASP A 88 -1.82 -20.44 22.22
N GLN A 89 -1.55 -19.91 23.42
CA GLN A 89 -0.95 -20.66 24.51
C GLN A 89 -2.05 -21.50 25.16
N ILE A 90 -2.32 -22.66 24.59
CA ILE A 90 -3.07 -23.70 25.30
C ILE A 90 -2.07 -24.54 26.09
N GLU A 91 -1.86 -24.13 27.34
CA GLU A 91 -1.38 -25.02 28.39
C GLU A 91 -2.45 -26.12 28.58
N HIS A 92 -2.22 -27.29 27.99
CA HIS A 92 -2.95 -28.50 28.37
C HIS A 92 -2.18 -29.15 29.53
N GLU A 93 -2.42 -28.64 30.74
CA GLU A 93 -2.22 -29.43 31.95
C GLU A 93 -3.34 -30.48 32.07
N ASP A 94 -2.95 -31.63 32.59
CA ASP A 94 -3.77 -32.67 33.18
C ASP A 94 -4.66 -33.50 32.26
N LEU A 95 -4.08 -34.58 31.72
CA LEU A 95 -4.84 -35.80 31.46
C LEU A 95 -3.94 -37.05 31.57
N PHE A 96 -4.12 -37.77 32.69
CA PHE A 96 -3.78 -39.19 32.91
C PHE A 96 -2.29 -39.59 32.98
N SER A 97 -1.84 -39.99 34.18
CA SER A 97 -1.83 -41.41 34.53
C SER A 97 -1.48 -41.58 36.02
N ASP A 98 -2.51 -41.73 36.84
CA ASP A 98 -2.41 -42.40 38.14
C ASP A 98 -2.39 -43.93 37.89
N ASP A 99 -1.75 -44.66 38.79
CA ASP A 99 -1.71 -46.12 38.93
C ASP A 99 -0.82 -46.97 37.98
N ALA A 100 0.35 -47.40 38.49
CA ALA A 100 0.63 -48.81 38.76
C ALA A 100 2.04 -49.05 39.39
N LYS A 101 2.02 -49.28 40.71
CA LYS A 101 2.67 -50.37 41.48
C LYS A 101 4.10 -50.90 41.15
N GLY A 102 4.91 -50.90 42.22
CA GLY A 102 5.86 -51.97 42.62
C GLY A 102 7.31 -51.71 42.22
N GLU A 103 8.34 -51.82 43.06
CA GLU A 103 8.55 -52.36 44.41
C GLU A 103 9.86 -51.73 44.97
N PRO A 104 10.16 -51.88 46.27
CA PRO A 104 11.11 -51.03 47.01
C PRO A 104 12.57 -51.51 47.01
N GLU A 105 13.44 -50.55 47.36
CA GLU A 105 14.83 -50.57 47.84
C GLU A 105 15.52 -51.94 48.07
N SER A 106 16.78 -52.06 47.62
CA SER A 106 17.99 -52.11 48.47
C SER A 106 19.17 -52.81 47.76
N GLU A 107 20.35 -52.20 47.86
CA GLU A 107 21.71 -52.77 48.04
C GLU A 107 22.18 -54.00 47.21
#